data_AF-A0A1V5PKV8-F1
#
_entry.id   AF-A0A1V5PKV8-F1
#
_cell.length_a   1.000
_cell.length_b   1.000
_cell.length_c   1.000
_cell.angle_alpha   90.00
_cell.angle_beta   90.00
_cell.angle_gamma   90.00
#
_symmetry.space_group_name_H-M   'P 1'
#
loop_
_entity.id
_entity.type
_entity.pdbx_description
1 polymer ?
#
loop_
_entity_poly.entity_id
_entity_poly.type
_entity_poly.pdbx_seq_one_letter_code
_entity_poly.pdbx_strand_id
1 'polypeptide(L)' 'MKTLFPVIIITYVECFSTCFPANNFEYFRGFILAFMLLGETRKCVTNISPVCFFVDRHILSWERFLSSHHWD' A
#
# COMPACT_ATOMS: atom_id res chain seq x y z
N MET A 1 1.02 11.43 7.39
CA MET A 1 1.05 9.98 7.71
C MET A 1 0.77 9.66 9.17
N LYS A 2 1.39 10.33 10.16
CA LYS A 2 1.12 10.10 11.59
C LYS A 2 -0.34 10.29 12.03
N THR A 3 -1.14 11.05 11.28
CA THR A 3 -2.55 11.32 11.56
C THR A 3 -3.52 10.32 10.92
N LEU A 4 -3.08 9.53 9.94
CA LEU A 4 -3.94 8.58 9.21
C LEU A 4 -3.77 7.14 9.69
N PHE A 5 -2.70 6.86 10.43
CA PHE A 5 -2.42 5.55 10.99
C PHE A 5 -2.03 5.68 12.46
N PRO A 6 -2.54 4.79 13.34
CA PRO A 6 -1.95 4.59 14.65
C PRO A 6 -0.45 4.36 14.52
N VAL A 7 0.34 5.01 15.38
CA VAL A 7 1.82 4.89 15.38
C VAL A 7 2.27 3.43 15.37
N ILE A 8 1.56 2.58 16.12
CA ILE A 8 1.80 1.13 16.17
C ILE A 8 1.75 0.49 14.77
N ILE A 9 0.74 0.84 13.96
CA ILE A 9 0.59 0.27 12.62
C ILE A 9 1.72 0.73 11.71
N ILE A 10 2.13 2.00 11.81
CA ILE A 10 3.29 2.52 11.06
C ILE A 10 4.55 1.73 11.45
N THR A 11 4.79 1.51 12.75
CA THR A 11 5.95 0.76 13.23
C THR A 11 5.96 -0.68 12.71
N TYR A 12 4.82 -1.36 12.73
CA TYR A 12 4.71 -2.71 12.17
C TYR A 12 4.98 -2.74 10.66
N VAL A 13 4.42 -1.80 9.90
CA VAL A 13 4.66 -1.70 8.46
C VAL A 13 6.13 -1.41 8.17
N GLU A 14 6.78 -0.58 8.98
CA GLU A 14 8.21 -0.22 8.84
C GLU A 14 9.15 -1.42 9.00
N CYS A 15 8.79 -2.41 9.82
CA CYS A 15 9.56 -3.65 9.98
C CYS A 15 9.75 -4.41 8.66
N PHE A 16 8.87 -4.21 7.67
CA PHE A 16 8.96 -4.86 6.36
C PHE A 16 9.76 -4.06 5.34
N SER A 17 10.29 -2.88 5.68
CA SER A 17 11.04 -2.03 4.74
C SER A 17 12.21 -2.75 4.07
N THR A 18 12.89 -3.65 4.80
CA THR A 18 14.01 -4.45 4.29
C THR A 18 13.59 -5.56 3.33
N CYS A 19 12.30 -5.92 3.29
CA CYS A 19 11.75 -6.92 2.38
C CYS A 19 11.47 -6.36 0.99
N PHE A 20 11.52 -5.03 0.81
CA PHE A 20 11.19 -4.38 -0.46
C PHE A 20 12.35 -3.53 -0.97
N PRO A 21 12.59 -3.48 -2.29
CA PRO A 21 13.34 -2.40 -2.90
C PRO A 21 12.72 -1.04 -2.52
N ALA A 22 13.54 0.00 -2.37
CA ALA A 22 13.09 1.31 -1.87
C ALA A 22 11.85 1.88 -2.58
N ASN A 23 11.73 1.67 -3.90
CA ASN A 23 10.59 2.14 -4.69
C ASN A 23 9.31 1.32 -4.50
N ASN A 24 9.41 0.07 -4.05
CA ASN A 24 8.26 -0.83 -3.86
C ASN A 24 7.67 -0.69 -2.44
N PHE A 25 8.47 -0.25 -1.47
CA PHE A 25 8.00 -0.09 -0.10
C PHE A 25 6.87 0.94 0.02
N GLU A 26 6.89 2.02 -0.76
CA GLU A 26 5.79 2.99 -0.77
C GLU A 26 4.47 2.39 -1.29
N TYR A 27 4.53 1.47 -2.27
CA TYR A 27 3.34 0.73 -2.70
C TYR A 27 2.83 -0.21 -1.62
N PHE A 28 3.72 -0.86 -0.87
CA PHE A 28 3.34 -1.68 0.27
C PHE A 28 2.60 -0.84 1.32
N ARG A 29 3.14 0.33 1.70
CA ARG A 29 2.51 1.24 2.67
C ARG A 29 1.14 1.71 2.19
N GLY A 30 1.02 2.09 0.91
CA GLY A 30 -0.27 2.46 0.32
C GLY A 30 -1.24 1.29 0.28
N PHE A 31 -0.80 0.10 -0.11
CA PHE A 31 -1.62 -1.11 -0.13
C PHE A 31 -2.21 -1.40 1.26
N ILE A 32 -1.39 -1.32 2.30
CA ILE A 32 -1.82 -1.51 3.69
C ILE A 32 -2.83 -0.42 4.10
N LEU A 33 -2.63 0.86 3.73
CA LEU A 33 -3.64 1.91 3.96
C LEU A 33 -4.97 1.56 3.29
N ALA A 34 -4.92 1.21 2.01
CA ALA A 34 -6.12 0.91 1.25
C ALA A 34 -6.87 -0.28 1.84
N PHE A 35 -6.15 -1.29 2.35
CA PHE A 35 -6.77 -2.42 3.03
C PHE A 35 -7.52 -2.03 4.31
N MET A 36 -7.02 -1.03 5.05
CA MET A 36 -7.69 -0.49 6.24
C MET A 36 -8.88 0.41 5.89
N LEU A 37 -8.77 1.25 4.86
CA LEU A 37 -9.77 2.26 4.54
C LEU A 37 -10.90 1.76 3.64
N LEU A 38 -10.64 0.77 2.79
CA LEU A 38 -11.66 0.23 1.88
C LEU A 38 -12.70 -0.64 2.61
N GLY A 39 -12.37 -1.20 3.77
CA GLY A 39 -13.29 -2.02 4.56
C GLY A 39 -13.88 -3.18 3.75
N GLU A 40 -15.22 -3.21 3.62
CA GLU A 40 -15.96 -4.22 2.83
C GLU A 40 -15.91 -3.95 1.31
N THR A 41 -15.39 -2.80 0.88
CA THR A 41 -15.25 -2.48 -0.54
C THR A 41 -14.29 -3.45 -1.22
N ARG A 42 -14.62 -3.85 -2.46
CA ARG A 42 -13.74 -4.70 -3.26
C ARG A 42 -12.36 -4.08 -3.42
N LYS A 43 -11.33 -4.88 -3.16
CA LYS A 43 -9.91 -4.48 -3.19
C LYS A 43 -9.35 -4.54 -4.62
N CYS A 44 -10.02 -3.85 -5.54
CA CYS A 44 -9.56 -3.69 -6.91
C CYS A 44 -8.53 -2.55 -7.00
N VAL A 45 -7.60 -2.62 -7.95
CA VAL A 45 -6.57 -1.56 -8.13
C VAL A 45 -7.18 -0.18 -8.35
N THR A 46 -8.30 -0.13 -9.08
CA THR A 46 -9.09 1.09 -9.31
C THR A 46 -9.66 1.71 -8.04
N ASN A 47 -9.85 0.93 -6.97
CA ASN A 47 -10.28 1.41 -5.66
C ASN A 47 -9.08 1.68 -4.73
N ILE A 48 -7.99 0.94 -4.88
CA ILE A 48 -6.76 1.10 -4.06
C ILE A 48 -6.04 2.39 -4.45
N SER A 49 -5.80 2.62 -5.74
CA SER A 49 -4.98 3.74 -6.23
C SER A 49 -5.47 5.12 -5.76
N PRO A 50 -6.79 5.44 -5.76
CA PRO A 50 -7.27 6.74 -5.28
C PRO A 50 -7.10 6.94 -3.77
N VAL A 51 -7.18 5.86 -2.98
CA VAL A 51 -7.01 5.90 -1.51
C VAL A 51 -5.54 6.16 -1.15
N CYS A 52 -4.63 5.68 -1.98
CA CYS A 52 -3.18 5.89 -1.84
C CYS A 52 -2.72 7.23 -2.43
N PHE A 53 -3.43 8.33 -2.15
CA PHE A 53 -3.18 9.65 -2.75
C PHE A 53 -1.75 10.20 -2.56
N PHE A 54 -0.98 9.65 -1.61
CA PHE A 54 0.41 10.01 -1.33
C PHE A 54 1.42 9.23 -2.17
N VAL A 55 0.97 8.21 -2.91
CA VAL A 55 1.79 7.45 -3.86
C VAL A 55 1.48 8.00 -5.26
N ASP A 56 2.28 8.98 -5.70
CA ASP A 56 2.11 9.65 -7.00
C ASP A 56 2.59 8.76 -8.16
N ARG A 57 1.76 7.76 -8.49
CA ARG A 57 2.06 6.70 -9.46
C ARG A 57 0.81 6.25 -10.19
N HIS A 58 0.97 5.93 -11.47
CA HIS A 58 -0.11 5.48 -12.34
C HIS A 58 -0.68 4.12 -11.92
N ILE A 59 -1.95 3.84 -12.26
CA ILE A 59 -2.63 2.55 -12.00
C ILE A 59 -1.80 1.35 -12.50
N LEU A 60 -1.20 1.45 -13.68
CA LEU A 60 -0.33 0.40 -14.25
C LEU A 60 0.85 0.05 -13.33
N SER A 61 1.36 1.01 -12.55
CA SER A 61 2.45 0.74 -11.61
C SER A 61 1.95 -0.04 -10.38
N TRP A 62 0.71 0.22 -9.94
CA TRP A 62 0.05 -0.59 -8.92
C TRP A 62 -0.20 -2.02 -9.40
N GLU A 63 -0.67 -2.20 -10.64
CA GLU A 63 -0.86 -3.54 -11.21
C GLU A 63 0.45 -4.32 -11.26
N ARG A 64 1.54 -3.68 -11.68
CA ARG A 64 2.89 -4.29 -11.66
C ARG A 64 3.34 -4.64 -10.25
N PHE A 65 3.10 -3.77 -9.27
CA PHE A 65 3.47 -4.06 -7.88
C PHE A 65 2.71 -5.29 -7.36
N LEU A 66 1.39 -5.33 -7.56
CA LEU A 66 0.55 -6.42 -7.06
C LEU A 66 0.80 -7.75 -7.79
N SER A 67 1.16 -7.73 -9.08
CA SER A 67 1.49 -8.94 -9.82
C SER A 67 2.92 -9.46 -9.58
N SER A 68 3.84 -8.60 -9.15
CA SER A 68 5.25 -8.98 -8.90
C SER A 68 5.51 -9.55 -7.52
N HIS A 69 4.61 -9.33 -6.57
CA HIS A 69 4.70 -9.92 -5.23
C HIS A 69 3.65 -11.02 -5.16
N HIS A 70 4.09 -12.28 -5.12
CA HIS A 70 3.20 -13.41 -4.92
C HIS A 70 2.78 -13.43 -3.44
N TRP A 71 1.55 -12.98 -3.17
CA TRP A 71 0.96 -12.91 -1.84
C TRP A 71 0.40 -14.27 -1.39
N ASP A 72 1.17 -15.35 -1.58
CA ASP A 72 0.82 -16.71 -1.17
C ASP A 72 1.22 -17.00 0.29
#